data_AF-A0A7X6P9F3-F1
#
_entry.id   AF-A0A7X6P9F3-F1
#
_cell.length_a   1.000
_cell.length_b   1.000
_cell.length_c   1.000
_cell.angle_alpha   90.00
_cell.angle_beta   90.00
_cell.angle_gamma   90.00
#
_symmetry.space_group_name_H-M   'P 1'
#
loop_
_entity.id
_entity.type
_entity.pdbx_description
1 polymer ?
#
loop_
_entity_poly.entity_id
_entity_poly.type
_entity_poly.pdbx_seq_one_letter_code
_entity_poly.pdbx_strand_id
1 'polypeptide(L)'
;YVHQAREVYPTDESQEAIKRAMEYKNQQCKGIRKDVTVANLSLLNTSWYIRQLRDLEGVIINWSEDEINSLDDRYGSFQKLLWKDSVTFDAGDPEGKMKFTINYRENFEKHETTGEFYPRRGSDFAVIQIIKDNFGKRPIYFAVTCESRVGFDDYLRNEGMVSRVVATYDPVNEQIDIDRLLTNIDKVYKYDSIFDPKVYKDDNMKRLVMNYGSGFYRAAVYFAKNHQFEKAEEYVKKARAFIDSDIRLTEFYVTYYIEKGELDKLDAFIENNIWGNRDEVDNYIFYVLRYVMKHHNELVPRYLAKIMARHPDDPELGAIALDYGDHYKQMSQIDALFDSLKDILLYTPEDIYPSIQEEMGNQSY
;
A
#
# COMPACT_ATOMS: atom_id res chain seq x y z
N TYR A 1 -7.50 9.87 24.42
CA TYR A 1 -7.49 8.40 24.31
C TYR A 1 -6.04 7.98 24.12
N VAL A 2 -5.52 7.02 24.90
CA VAL A 2 -4.16 6.48 24.73
C VAL A 2 -4.29 4.97 24.56
N HIS A 3 -3.87 4.46 23.42
CA HIS A 3 -3.79 3.02 23.21
C HIS A 3 -2.49 2.48 23.78
N GLN A 4 -2.58 1.37 24.49
CA GLN A 4 -1.40 0.62 24.91
C GLN A 4 -0.67 0.07 23.69
N ALA A 5 0.66 0.14 23.72
CA ALA A 5 1.48 -0.55 22.75
C ALA A 5 1.24 -2.06 22.86
N ARG A 6 1.14 -2.73 21.72
CA ARG A 6 1.03 -4.18 21.60
C ARG A 6 2.23 -4.67 20.80
N GLU A 7 2.56 -5.95 20.96
CA GLU A 7 3.61 -6.58 20.16
C GLU A 7 4.96 -5.85 20.32
N VAL A 8 5.27 -5.45 21.57
CA VAL A 8 6.52 -4.79 21.92
C VAL A 8 7.24 -5.53 23.05
N TYR A 9 8.55 -5.65 22.92
CA TYR A 9 9.50 -6.27 23.84
C TYR A 9 10.69 -5.32 24.06
N PRO A 10 10.50 -4.22 24.82
CA PRO A 10 11.57 -3.24 25.03
C PRO A 10 12.74 -3.88 25.78
N THR A 11 13.95 -3.67 25.27
CA THR A 11 15.21 -4.02 25.94
C THR A 11 15.64 -2.90 26.89
N ASP A 12 16.52 -3.20 27.86
CA ASP A 12 17.11 -2.19 28.76
C ASP A 12 17.75 -1.03 27.99
N GLU A 13 18.49 -1.35 26.91
CA GLU A 13 19.06 -0.36 26.01
C GLU A 13 18.00 0.57 25.41
N SER A 14 16.90 0.00 24.89
CA SER A 14 15.82 0.78 24.28
C SER A 14 15.09 1.65 25.28
N GLN A 15 14.87 1.14 26.50
CA GLN A 15 14.23 1.90 27.57
C GLN A 15 15.09 3.09 27.98
N GLU A 16 16.40 2.90 28.13
CA GLU A 16 17.33 3.98 28.47
C GLU A 16 17.46 5.01 27.35
N ALA A 17 17.53 4.57 26.09
CA ALA A 17 17.53 5.45 24.92
C ALA A 17 16.27 6.32 24.85
N ILE A 18 15.09 5.72 25.06
CA ILE A 18 13.81 6.44 25.08
C ILE A 18 13.77 7.42 26.25
N LYS A 19 14.21 7.03 27.44
CA LYS A 19 14.24 7.89 28.62
C LYS A 19 15.11 9.13 28.39
N ARG A 20 16.33 8.95 27.87
CA ARG A 20 17.24 10.06 27.52
C ARG A 20 16.62 11.01 26.51
N ALA A 21 15.98 10.46 25.47
CA ALA A 21 15.29 11.26 24.47
C ALA A 21 14.13 12.06 25.07
N MET A 22 13.39 11.48 26.00
CA MET A 22 12.32 12.18 26.71
C MET A 22 12.86 13.32 27.58
N GLU A 23 13.96 13.11 28.29
CA GLU A 23 14.62 14.17 29.07
C GLU A 23 15.04 15.34 28.17
N TYR A 24 15.72 15.04 27.06
CA TYR A 24 16.10 16.02 26.04
C TYR A 24 14.89 16.78 25.49
N LYS A 25 13.87 16.07 24.99
CA LYS A 25 12.67 16.68 24.39
C LYS A 25 11.83 17.47 25.39
N ASN A 26 11.81 17.05 26.65
CA ASN A 26 11.12 17.79 27.70
C ASN A 26 11.75 19.17 27.91
N GLN A 27 13.06 19.29 27.77
CA GLN A 27 13.78 20.56 27.89
C GLN A 27 13.76 21.37 26.59
N GLN A 28 13.98 20.74 25.44
CA GLN A 28 14.27 21.44 24.18
C GLN A 28 13.06 21.62 23.27
N CYS A 29 12.01 20.81 23.41
CA CYS A 29 10.85 20.84 22.52
C CYS A 29 9.60 21.45 23.18
N LYS A 30 8.66 21.93 22.36
CA LYS A 30 7.31 22.33 22.77
C LYS A 30 6.28 21.41 22.07
N GLY A 31 5.05 21.36 22.56
CA GLY A 31 3.96 20.58 21.94
C GLY A 31 3.45 19.42 22.79
N ILE A 32 2.55 18.62 22.21
CA ILE A 32 1.64 17.71 22.93
C ILE A 32 1.97 16.21 22.82
N ARG A 33 3.00 15.83 22.07
CA ARG A 33 3.44 14.42 21.89
C ARG A 33 4.97 14.30 21.79
N LYS A 34 5.66 14.70 22.87
CA LYS A 34 7.13 14.60 22.97
C LYS A 34 7.64 13.15 23.01
N ASP A 35 6.74 12.21 23.27
CA ASP A 35 6.95 10.76 23.24
C ASP A 35 7.03 10.18 21.82
N VAL A 36 6.72 10.97 20.79
CA VAL A 36 6.87 10.58 19.39
C VAL A 36 8.21 11.08 18.87
N THR A 37 8.88 10.22 18.10
CA THR A 37 10.03 10.59 17.27
C THR A 37 9.59 10.52 15.82
N VAL A 38 9.88 11.57 15.04
CA VAL A 38 9.56 11.63 13.60
C VAL A 38 10.86 11.45 12.83
N ALA A 39 10.89 10.46 11.94
CA ALA A 39 11.97 10.27 10.97
C ALA A 39 11.48 10.75 9.59
N ASN A 40 11.97 11.90 9.13
CA ASN A 40 11.67 12.41 7.80
C ASN A 40 12.48 11.65 6.74
N LEU A 41 11.81 10.95 5.83
CA LEU A 41 12.45 10.09 4.83
C LEU A 41 13.47 10.84 3.94
N SER A 42 13.20 12.11 3.58
CA SER A 42 14.14 12.89 2.78
C SER A 42 15.41 13.23 3.55
N LEU A 43 15.29 13.58 4.83
CA LEU A 43 16.43 13.91 5.70
C LEU A 43 17.25 12.68 6.09
N LEU A 44 16.68 11.46 6.05
CA LEU A 44 17.40 10.21 6.30
C LEU A 44 18.54 9.94 5.29
N ASN A 45 18.65 10.73 4.21
CA ASN A 45 19.79 10.69 3.30
C ASN A 45 21.03 11.42 3.83
N THR A 46 21.00 11.97 5.05
CA THR A 46 22.07 12.86 5.55
C THR A 46 22.62 12.41 6.90
N SER A 47 23.94 12.44 7.06
CA SER A 47 24.63 11.94 8.26
C SER A 47 24.18 12.65 9.53
N TRP A 48 24.02 13.98 9.48
CA TRP A 48 23.66 14.80 10.63
C TRP A 48 22.28 14.42 11.19
N TYR A 49 21.33 14.06 10.33
CA TYR A 49 19.99 13.71 10.77
C TYR A 49 19.95 12.30 11.37
N ILE A 50 20.72 11.37 10.82
CA ILE A 50 20.94 10.05 11.44
C ILE A 50 21.52 10.20 12.84
N ARG A 51 22.50 11.10 13.04
CA ARG A 51 23.06 11.41 14.36
C ARG A 51 22.04 12.01 15.31
N GLN A 52 21.23 12.97 14.84
CA GLN A 52 20.15 13.52 15.66
C GLN A 52 19.19 12.42 16.13
N LEU A 53 18.79 11.52 15.23
CA LEU A 53 17.90 10.42 15.58
C LEU A 53 18.53 9.47 16.62
N ARG A 54 19.78 9.09 16.38
CA ARG A 54 20.56 8.17 17.23
C ARG A 54 20.83 8.76 18.62
N ASP A 55 21.33 10.00 18.65
CA ASP A 55 21.95 10.57 19.84
C ASP A 55 20.95 11.35 20.71
N LEU A 56 19.90 11.92 20.11
CA LEU A 56 18.96 12.83 20.79
C LEU A 56 17.50 12.34 20.82
N GLU A 57 17.08 11.51 19.85
CA GLU A 57 15.66 11.10 19.72
C GLU A 57 15.39 9.65 20.16
N GLY A 58 16.41 8.97 20.69
CA GLY A 58 16.29 7.65 21.30
C GLY A 58 15.99 6.55 20.28
N VAL A 59 16.41 6.74 19.03
CA VAL A 59 16.37 5.71 17.99
C VAL A 59 17.67 4.92 18.07
N ILE A 60 17.61 3.61 18.22
CA ILE A 60 18.84 2.80 18.18
C ILE A 60 19.28 2.69 16.72
N ILE A 61 20.53 3.05 16.43
CA ILE A 61 21.11 2.91 15.09
C ILE A 61 22.54 2.39 15.26
N ASN A 62 22.74 1.12 14.93
CA ASN A 62 24.03 0.43 15.04
C ASN A 62 24.83 0.52 13.75
N TRP A 63 25.02 1.74 13.26
CA TRP A 63 25.99 2.07 12.22
C TRP A 63 27.21 2.72 12.85
N SER A 64 28.37 2.35 12.31
CA SER A 64 29.63 3.03 12.52
C SER A 64 29.60 4.46 11.94
N GLU A 65 30.58 5.25 12.36
CA GLU A 65 30.74 6.62 11.88
C GLU A 65 31.02 6.68 10.37
N ASP A 66 31.77 5.72 9.83
CA ASP A 66 32.05 5.62 8.39
C ASP A 66 30.79 5.25 7.60
N GLU A 67 29.97 4.32 8.10
CA GLU A 67 28.67 3.99 7.52
C GLU A 67 27.74 5.21 7.49
N ILE A 68 27.67 5.99 8.58
CA ILE A 68 26.87 7.21 8.66
C ILE A 68 27.39 8.29 7.71
N ASN A 69 28.70 8.52 7.66
CA ASN A 69 29.31 9.54 6.81
C ASN A 69 29.17 9.18 5.32
N SER A 70 29.09 7.90 4.98
CA SER A 70 28.91 7.44 3.59
C SER A 70 27.65 7.98 2.91
N LEU A 71 26.67 8.45 3.68
CA LEU A 71 25.44 9.08 3.19
C LEU A 71 25.67 10.45 2.55
N ASP A 72 26.69 11.20 3.01
CA ASP A 72 26.99 12.55 2.55
C ASP A 72 27.98 12.58 1.37
N ASP A 73 28.56 11.43 1.03
CA ASP A 73 29.50 11.24 -0.06
C ASP A 73 28.80 11.31 -1.44
N ARG A 74 29.56 11.12 -2.53
CA ARG A 74 29.00 11.04 -3.89
C ARG A 74 27.91 9.95 -3.95
N TYR A 75 26.75 10.30 -4.51
CA TYR A 75 25.59 9.41 -4.63
C TYR A 75 25.99 7.98 -5.02
N GLY A 76 25.59 7.00 -4.21
CA GLY A 76 25.88 5.58 -4.38
C GLY A 76 27.08 5.04 -3.58
N SER A 77 27.93 5.90 -3.01
CA SER A 77 29.04 5.52 -2.10
C SER A 77 28.59 4.62 -0.95
N PHE A 78 27.44 4.93 -0.36
CA PHE A 78 26.84 4.20 0.75
C PHE A 78 26.51 2.75 0.40
N GLN A 79 26.27 2.41 -0.89
CA GLN A 79 25.93 1.04 -1.27
C GLN A 79 27.03 0.06 -0.89
N LYS A 80 28.30 0.43 -1.09
CA LYS A 80 29.42 -0.46 -0.75
C LYS A 80 29.50 -0.81 0.74
N LEU A 81 29.08 0.11 1.61
CA LEU A 81 29.18 -0.06 3.07
C LEU A 81 27.89 -0.62 3.67
N LEU A 82 26.73 -0.25 3.12
CA LEU A 82 25.42 -0.55 3.72
C LEU A 82 24.70 -1.75 3.08
N TRP A 83 25.17 -2.24 1.92
CA TRP A 83 24.53 -3.35 1.22
C TRP A 83 24.58 -4.66 2.00
N LYS A 84 23.46 -5.41 1.95
CA LYS A 84 23.28 -6.74 2.55
C LYS A 84 22.37 -7.53 1.62
N ASP A 85 22.65 -8.81 1.36
CA ASP A 85 21.80 -9.59 0.46
C ASP A 85 20.39 -9.82 1.03
N SER A 86 20.28 -9.83 2.36
CA SER A 86 19.01 -9.85 3.07
C SER A 86 19.15 -9.20 4.45
N VAL A 87 18.02 -8.75 4.99
CA VAL A 87 17.92 -8.21 6.35
C VAL A 87 16.77 -8.88 7.07
N THR A 88 17.09 -9.47 8.22
CA THR A 88 16.11 -10.03 9.13
C THR A 88 15.81 -9.08 10.27
N PHE A 89 14.53 -8.87 10.53
CA PHE A 89 13.96 -8.03 11.58
C PHE A 89 13.40 -8.94 12.66
N ASP A 90 13.88 -8.77 13.89
CA ASP A 90 13.55 -9.65 15.02
C ASP A 90 13.08 -8.79 16.19
N ALA A 91 11.86 -9.02 16.66
CA ALA A 91 11.27 -8.25 17.75
C ALA A 91 11.83 -8.64 19.12
N GLY A 92 12.55 -9.76 19.24
CA GLY A 92 13.04 -10.29 20.51
C GLY A 92 11.93 -10.88 21.38
N ASP A 93 10.83 -11.35 20.77
CA ASP A 93 9.77 -12.02 21.51
C ASP A 93 10.27 -13.36 22.09
N PRO A 94 9.80 -13.79 23.27
CA PRO A 94 10.28 -15.04 23.90
C PRO A 94 10.09 -16.30 23.05
N GLU A 95 9.11 -16.29 22.14
CA GLU A 95 8.81 -17.42 21.26
C GLU A 95 9.58 -17.39 19.92
N GLY A 96 10.27 -16.27 19.62
CA GLY A 96 11.01 -16.05 18.37
C GLY A 96 10.12 -16.00 17.12
N LYS A 97 8.82 -15.74 17.27
CA LYS A 97 7.84 -15.75 16.17
C LYS A 97 7.66 -14.40 15.51
N MET A 98 7.98 -13.31 16.20
CA MET A 98 7.85 -11.96 15.67
C MET A 98 9.10 -11.57 14.89
N LYS A 99 9.25 -12.23 13.74
CA LYS A 99 10.43 -12.11 12.90
C LYS A 99 10.05 -12.21 11.43
N PHE A 100 10.69 -11.42 10.60
CA PHE A 100 10.55 -11.49 9.15
C PHE A 100 11.84 -11.08 8.45
N THR A 101 11.96 -11.43 7.17
CA THR A 101 13.15 -11.12 6.36
C THR A 101 12.72 -10.43 5.08
N ILE A 102 13.47 -9.38 4.72
CA ILE A 102 13.40 -8.76 3.40
C ILE A 102 14.68 -9.15 2.65
N ASN A 103 14.50 -9.73 1.47
CA ASN A 103 15.60 -10.04 0.56
C ASN A 103 15.82 -8.88 -0.39
N TYR A 104 17.08 -8.58 -0.68
CA TYR A 104 17.42 -7.57 -1.69
C TYR A 104 17.55 -8.24 -3.05
N ARG A 105 16.97 -7.64 -4.09
CA ARG A 105 17.26 -8.09 -5.46
C ARG A 105 18.65 -7.66 -5.88
N GLU A 106 19.24 -8.45 -6.77
CA GLU A 106 20.61 -8.29 -7.26
C GLU A 106 20.82 -6.98 -8.02
N ASN A 107 19.84 -6.54 -8.82
CA ASN A 107 19.90 -5.30 -9.58
C ASN A 107 18.50 -4.67 -9.79
N PHE A 108 18.46 -3.46 -10.33
CA PHE A 108 17.21 -2.75 -10.60
C PHE A 108 16.39 -3.37 -11.76
N GLU A 109 17.06 -3.95 -12.75
CA GLU A 109 16.47 -4.46 -13.99
C GLU A 109 15.73 -5.80 -13.82
N LYS A 110 16.07 -6.58 -12.78
CA LYS A 110 15.26 -7.73 -12.37
C LYS A 110 13.92 -7.22 -11.83
N HIS A 111 12.89 -7.39 -12.66
CA HIS A 111 11.50 -6.98 -12.41
C HIS A 111 10.95 -7.50 -11.08
N GLU A 112 9.87 -6.88 -10.61
CA GLU A 112 9.14 -7.12 -9.35
C GLU A 112 8.55 -8.54 -9.19
N THR A 113 8.85 -9.48 -10.09
CA THR A 113 8.29 -10.84 -10.12
C THR A 113 8.69 -11.69 -8.91
N THR A 114 9.78 -11.34 -8.20
CA THR A 114 10.25 -12.07 -7.02
C THR A 114 9.77 -11.48 -5.68
N GLY A 115 9.12 -10.32 -5.68
CA GLY A 115 8.77 -9.59 -4.44
C GLY A 115 9.98 -9.02 -3.68
N GLU A 116 11.18 -9.08 -4.26
CA GLU A 116 12.41 -8.59 -3.66
C GLU A 116 12.57 -7.07 -3.79
N PHE A 117 13.05 -6.43 -2.73
CA PHE A 117 13.21 -4.97 -2.68
C PHE A 117 14.62 -4.56 -3.16
N TYR A 118 14.76 -3.39 -3.79
CA TYR A 118 16.06 -2.82 -4.13
C TYR A 118 16.24 -1.46 -3.49
N PRO A 119 17.01 -1.36 -2.39
CA PRO A 119 17.32 -0.08 -1.77
C PRO A 119 18.20 0.76 -2.70
N ARG A 120 17.71 1.93 -3.08
CA ARG A 120 18.38 2.83 -4.05
C ARG A 120 19.02 4.03 -3.38
N ARG A 121 18.35 4.56 -2.36
CA ARG A 121 18.70 5.82 -1.71
C ARG A 121 19.31 5.54 -0.35
N GLY A 122 20.16 6.45 0.14
CA GLY A 122 20.69 6.37 1.50
C GLY A 122 19.58 6.26 2.56
N SER A 123 18.46 6.96 2.32
CA SER A 123 17.25 6.87 3.15
C SER A 123 16.66 5.47 3.22
N ASP A 124 16.75 4.67 2.16
CA ASP A 124 16.20 3.30 2.16
C ASP A 124 17.00 2.42 3.12
N PHE A 125 18.33 2.49 3.05
CA PHE A 125 19.22 1.81 4.00
C PHE A 125 18.99 2.29 5.43
N ALA A 126 18.77 3.59 5.64
CA ALA A 126 18.51 4.15 6.96
C ALA A 126 17.18 3.66 7.55
N VAL A 127 16.10 3.62 6.75
CA VAL A 127 14.82 3.06 7.19
C VAL A 127 14.97 1.59 7.57
N ILE A 128 15.65 0.79 6.73
CA ILE A 128 15.89 -0.62 7.00
C ILE A 128 16.70 -0.80 8.30
N GLN A 129 17.76 -0.02 8.50
CA GLN A 129 18.57 -0.09 9.72
C GLN A 129 17.77 0.33 10.95
N ILE A 130 17.01 1.44 10.90
CA ILE A 130 16.17 1.90 11.99
C ILE A 130 15.16 0.82 12.38
N ILE A 131 14.48 0.20 11.41
CA ILE A 131 13.50 -0.85 11.70
C ILE A 131 14.22 -2.08 12.26
N LYS A 132 15.34 -2.50 11.66
CA LYS A 132 16.14 -3.64 12.16
C LYS A 132 16.51 -3.49 13.63
N ASP A 133 16.95 -2.31 14.03
CA ASP A 133 17.46 -2.08 15.38
C ASP A 133 16.37 -1.75 16.40
N ASN A 134 15.16 -1.39 15.97
CA ASN A 134 14.09 -0.93 16.86
C ASN A 134 12.78 -1.74 16.77
N PHE A 135 12.64 -2.66 15.80
CA PHE A 135 11.46 -3.50 15.67
C PHE A 135 11.23 -4.31 16.96
N GLY A 136 9.98 -4.39 17.41
CA GLY A 136 9.63 -4.95 18.72
C GLY A 136 10.00 -4.06 19.91
N LYS A 137 11.08 -3.29 19.88
CA LYS A 137 11.49 -2.46 21.03
C LYS A 137 10.59 -1.26 21.25
N ARG A 138 10.01 -0.74 20.16
CA ARG A 138 8.98 0.32 20.17
C ARG A 138 8.07 0.21 18.94
N PRO A 139 6.83 0.73 18.99
CA PRO A 139 5.98 0.77 17.81
C PRO A 139 6.57 1.68 16.72
N ILE A 140 6.62 1.19 15.49
CA ILE A 140 7.09 1.93 14.31
C ILE A 140 5.92 2.06 13.34
N TYR A 141 5.75 3.25 12.78
CA TYR A 141 4.66 3.55 11.85
C TYR A 141 5.17 4.29 10.62
N PHE A 142 4.60 3.98 9.47
CA PHE A 142 4.67 4.78 8.26
C PHE A 142 3.42 5.65 8.16
N ALA A 143 3.58 6.92 7.77
CA ALA A 143 2.43 7.75 7.43
C ALA A 143 1.85 7.27 6.08
N VAL A 144 0.53 7.38 5.90
CA VAL A 144 -0.11 7.02 4.62
C VAL A 144 0.36 7.88 3.43
N THR A 145 0.95 9.04 3.71
CA THR A 145 1.49 9.98 2.72
C THR A 145 2.97 9.77 2.41
N CYS A 146 3.61 8.74 2.99
CA CYS A 146 4.97 8.38 2.61
C CYS A 146 4.99 7.87 1.17
N GLU A 147 5.88 8.42 0.34
CA GLU A 147 6.02 8.04 -1.08
C GLU A 147 6.52 6.61 -1.28
N SER A 148 7.26 6.08 -0.30
CA SER A 148 7.87 4.76 -0.32
C SER A 148 7.70 4.09 1.04
N ARG A 149 7.45 2.79 0.99
CA ARG A 149 7.39 1.90 2.15
C ARG A 149 8.66 1.05 2.28
N VAL A 150 9.66 1.27 1.44
CA VAL A 150 11.01 0.66 1.54
C VAL A 150 10.96 -0.88 1.62
N GLY A 151 10.07 -1.52 0.85
CA GLY A 151 9.92 -2.97 0.81
C GLY A 151 9.15 -3.58 1.98
N PHE A 152 8.52 -2.78 2.83
CA PHE A 152 7.74 -3.26 3.97
C PHE A 152 6.24 -3.44 3.66
N ASP A 153 5.80 -3.44 2.40
CA ASP A 153 4.38 -3.48 2.01
C ASP A 153 3.59 -4.61 2.68
N ASP A 154 4.15 -5.83 2.69
CA ASP A 154 3.52 -7.00 3.34
C ASP A 154 3.58 -6.97 4.87
N TYR A 155 4.32 -6.02 5.44
CA TYR A 155 4.61 -5.89 6.87
C TYR A 155 4.02 -4.61 7.48
N LEU A 156 3.04 -3.99 6.80
CA LEU A 156 2.41 -2.75 7.25
C LEU A 156 0.92 -2.92 7.48
N ARG A 157 0.49 -2.90 8.75
CA ARG A 157 -0.92 -2.96 9.14
C ARG A 157 -1.52 -1.56 9.30
N ASN A 158 -2.52 -1.21 8.49
CA ASN A 158 -3.13 0.12 8.54
C ASN A 158 -3.99 0.32 9.79
N GLU A 159 -3.82 1.49 10.40
CA GLU A 159 -4.52 1.94 11.60
C GLU A 159 -5.13 3.35 11.38
N GLY A 160 -5.41 3.75 10.13
CA GLY A 160 -5.88 5.09 9.75
C GLY A 160 -4.82 5.88 8.97
N MET A 161 -4.46 7.06 9.45
CA MET A 161 -3.43 7.93 8.82
C MET A 161 -2.01 7.39 8.95
N VAL A 162 -1.85 6.24 9.60
CA VAL A 162 -0.59 5.53 9.78
C VAL A 162 -0.78 4.05 9.53
N SER A 163 0.28 3.38 9.10
CA SER A 163 0.38 1.92 9.06
C SER A 163 1.53 1.47 9.96
N ARG A 164 1.25 0.55 10.87
CA ARG A 164 2.19 0.01 11.84
C ARG A 164 3.01 -1.11 11.24
N VAL A 165 4.32 -1.14 11.51
CA VAL A 165 5.17 -2.27 11.13
C VAL A 165 4.81 -3.49 11.99
N VAL A 166 4.52 -4.62 11.34
CA VAL A 166 4.12 -5.90 11.95
C VAL A 166 4.94 -7.04 11.37
N ALA A 167 5.03 -8.17 12.08
CA ALA A 167 5.78 -9.34 11.59
C ALA A 167 4.99 -10.23 10.63
N THR A 168 3.67 -10.08 10.58
CA THR A 168 2.77 -11.04 9.93
C THR A 168 1.94 -10.40 8.84
N TYR A 169 1.89 -11.07 7.69
CA TYR A 169 0.93 -10.77 6.63
C TYR A 169 -0.46 -11.30 7.00
N ASP A 170 -1.47 -10.43 6.92
CA ASP A 170 -2.87 -10.80 7.08
C ASP A 170 -3.57 -10.75 5.72
N PRO A 171 -3.65 -11.89 4.99
CA PRO A 171 -4.31 -11.94 3.69
C PRO A 171 -5.83 -11.79 3.79
N VAL A 172 -6.43 -12.04 4.96
CA VAL A 172 -7.88 -12.05 5.14
C VAL A 172 -8.40 -10.63 5.31
N ASN A 173 -7.73 -9.83 6.17
CA ASN A 173 -8.11 -8.44 6.41
C ASN A 173 -7.28 -7.46 5.58
N GLU A 174 -6.48 -7.95 4.63
CA GLU A 174 -5.61 -7.14 3.75
C GLU A 174 -4.76 -6.13 4.54
N GLN A 175 -4.19 -6.59 5.65
CA GLN A 175 -3.40 -5.75 6.56
C GLN A 175 -4.15 -4.53 7.13
N ILE A 176 -5.43 -4.63 7.45
CA ILE A 176 -6.19 -3.59 8.17
C ILE A 176 -6.50 -4.05 9.59
N ASP A 177 -6.12 -3.25 10.60
CA ASP A 177 -6.67 -3.40 11.96
C ASP A 177 -7.96 -2.56 12.04
N ILE A 178 -9.10 -3.17 11.73
CA ILE A 178 -10.38 -2.46 11.60
C ILE A 178 -10.80 -1.79 12.91
N ASP A 179 -10.63 -2.46 14.06
CA ASP A 179 -11.02 -1.90 15.36
C ASP A 179 -10.19 -0.65 15.70
N ARG A 180 -8.89 -0.70 15.40
CA ARG A 180 -8.00 0.41 15.62
C ARG A 180 -8.23 1.54 14.62
N LEU A 181 -8.44 1.22 13.34
CA LEU A 181 -8.82 2.16 12.30
C LEU A 181 -10.07 2.95 12.71
N LEU A 182 -11.15 2.24 13.09
CA LEU A 182 -12.40 2.86 13.51
C LEU A 182 -12.24 3.71 14.76
N THR A 183 -11.52 3.21 15.77
CA THR A 183 -11.27 3.98 17.00
C THR A 183 -10.55 5.29 16.65
N ASN A 184 -9.55 5.24 15.77
CA ASN A 184 -8.82 6.42 15.37
C ASN A 184 -9.69 7.41 14.60
N ILE A 185 -10.40 6.99 13.56
CA ILE A 185 -11.19 7.89 12.69
C ILE A 185 -12.47 8.41 13.34
N ASP A 186 -13.12 7.65 14.24
CA ASP A 186 -14.37 8.11 14.87
C ASP A 186 -14.16 8.77 16.25
N LYS A 187 -13.09 8.41 16.99
CA LYS A 187 -12.93 8.83 18.40
C LYS A 187 -11.69 9.65 18.70
N VAL A 188 -10.63 9.54 17.89
CA VAL A 188 -9.33 10.19 18.16
C VAL A 188 -9.10 11.38 17.26
N TYR A 189 -9.28 11.22 15.95
CA TYR A 189 -9.07 12.27 14.97
C TYR A 189 -10.16 13.35 15.11
N LYS A 190 -9.75 14.61 14.88
CA LYS A 190 -10.64 15.76 14.95
C LYS A 190 -10.64 16.45 13.60
N TYR A 191 -11.82 16.67 13.04
CA TYR A 191 -12.01 17.21 11.69
C TYR A 191 -12.65 18.60 11.70
N ASP A 192 -12.78 19.24 12.86
CA ASP A 192 -13.58 20.46 13.09
C ASP A 192 -13.32 21.56 12.05
N SER A 193 -12.06 21.88 11.77
CA SER A 193 -11.69 22.94 10.83
C SER A 193 -11.78 22.53 9.35
N ILE A 194 -11.84 21.23 9.04
CA ILE A 194 -11.91 20.74 7.66
C ILE A 194 -13.26 21.09 7.05
N PHE A 195 -14.33 20.91 7.82
CA PHE A 195 -15.69 21.15 7.36
C PHE A 195 -16.23 22.55 7.65
N ASP A 196 -15.46 23.38 8.37
CA ASP A 196 -15.84 24.78 8.59
C ASP A 196 -15.66 25.61 7.31
N PRO A 197 -16.75 26.15 6.71
CA PRO A 197 -16.66 26.98 5.51
C PRO A 197 -15.98 28.34 5.78
N LYS A 198 -15.82 28.76 7.04
CA LYS A 198 -15.11 30.00 7.41
C LYS A 198 -13.60 29.84 7.35
N VAL A 199 -13.09 28.61 7.38
CA VAL A 199 -11.66 28.33 7.29
C VAL A 199 -11.27 28.27 5.82
N TYR A 200 -10.53 29.29 5.36
CA TYR A 200 -9.97 29.33 4.01
C TYR A 200 -9.04 28.13 3.77
N LYS A 201 -9.22 27.49 2.62
CA LYS A 201 -8.41 26.36 2.15
C LYS A 201 -8.08 26.59 0.69
N ASP A 202 -6.79 26.74 0.39
CA ASP A 202 -6.33 26.73 -1.00
C ASP A 202 -6.43 25.32 -1.60
N ASP A 203 -6.15 25.19 -2.90
CA ASP A 203 -6.31 23.93 -3.61
C ASP A 203 -5.32 22.84 -3.15
N ASN A 204 -4.14 23.23 -2.66
CA ASN A 204 -3.19 22.28 -2.08
C ASN A 204 -3.73 21.73 -0.75
N MET A 205 -4.29 22.59 0.09
CA MET A 205 -4.91 22.18 1.34
C MET A 205 -6.10 21.27 1.09
N LYS A 206 -6.97 21.58 0.11
CA LYS A 206 -8.10 20.72 -0.28
C LYS A 206 -7.63 19.30 -0.66
N ARG A 207 -6.55 19.20 -1.45
CA ARG A 207 -5.94 17.92 -1.82
C ARG A 207 -5.37 17.17 -0.61
N LEU A 208 -4.72 17.88 0.31
CA LEU A 208 -4.15 17.27 1.51
C LEU A 208 -5.22 16.76 2.48
N VAL A 209 -6.32 17.50 2.65
CA VAL A 209 -7.38 17.09 3.58
C VAL A 209 -8.15 15.86 3.08
N MET A 210 -8.14 15.60 1.77
CA MET A 210 -8.71 14.38 1.20
C MET A 210 -8.09 13.11 1.80
N ASN A 211 -6.82 13.15 2.21
CA ASN A 211 -6.14 12.01 2.84
C ASN A 211 -6.84 11.56 4.13
N TYR A 212 -7.51 12.45 4.86
CA TYR A 212 -8.30 12.09 6.04
C TYR A 212 -9.54 11.24 5.70
N GLY A 213 -10.05 11.35 4.48
CA GLY A 213 -11.12 10.50 3.94
C GLY A 213 -10.68 9.06 3.71
N SER A 214 -9.37 8.80 3.53
CA SER A 214 -8.83 7.47 3.21
C SER A 214 -9.14 6.41 4.27
N GLY A 215 -9.15 6.80 5.55
CA GLY A 215 -9.50 5.89 6.65
C GLY A 215 -10.97 5.46 6.61
N PHE A 216 -11.88 6.39 6.35
CA PHE A 216 -13.31 6.08 6.16
C PHE A 216 -13.53 5.23 4.91
N TYR A 217 -12.83 5.54 3.82
CA TYR A 217 -12.88 4.77 2.57
C TYR A 217 -12.45 3.31 2.79
N ARG A 218 -11.30 3.09 3.44
CA ARG A 218 -10.81 1.74 3.76
C ARG A 218 -11.80 0.96 4.64
N ALA A 219 -12.39 1.62 5.64
CA ALA A 219 -13.43 1.00 6.46
C ALA A 219 -14.66 0.61 5.62
N ALA A 220 -15.07 1.46 4.68
CA ALA A 220 -16.20 1.18 3.79
C ALA A 220 -15.95 -0.04 2.89
N VAL A 221 -14.77 -0.12 2.26
CA VAL A 221 -14.36 -1.28 1.44
C VAL A 221 -14.29 -2.54 2.29
N TYR A 222 -13.69 -2.47 3.49
CA TYR A 222 -13.64 -3.59 4.43
C TYR A 222 -15.05 -4.11 4.75
N PHE A 223 -15.99 -3.23 5.06
CA PHE A 223 -17.36 -3.63 5.37
C PHE A 223 -18.11 -4.19 4.16
N ALA A 224 -17.86 -3.67 2.96
CA ALA A 224 -18.43 -4.21 1.73
C ALA A 224 -17.97 -5.66 1.48
N LYS A 225 -16.66 -5.92 1.58
CA LYS A 225 -16.06 -7.28 1.45
C LYS A 225 -16.59 -8.28 2.49
N ASN A 226 -16.95 -7.79 3.67
CA ASN A 226 -17.48 -8.62 4.77
C ASN A 226 -19.01 -8.67 4.79
N HIS A 227 -19.69 -8.26 3.71
CA HIS A 227 -21.15 -8.20 3.56
C HIS A 227 -21.87 -7.39 4.66
N GLN A 228 -21.18 -6.44 5.31
CA GLN A 228 -21.75 -5.50 6.28
C GLN A 228 -22.23 -4.23 5.57
N PHE A 229 -23.18 -4.38 4.65
CA PHE A 229 -23.57 -3.32 3.71
C PHE A 229 -24.06 -2.03 4.36
N GLU A 230 -24.82 -2.10 5.46
CA GLU A 230 -25.29 -0.90 6.17
C GLU A 230 -24.12 -0.06 6.69
N LYS A 231 -23.08 -0.70 7.23
CA LYS A 231 -21.86 0.01 7.64
C LYS A 231 -21.08 0.49 6.44
N ALA A 232 -20.98 -0.32 5.39
CA ALA A 232 -20.29 0.07 4.16
C ALA A 232 -20.84 1.41 3.62
N GLU A 233 -22.16 1.55 3.59
CA GLU A 233 -22.86 2.78 3.20
C GLU A 233 -22.63 3.95 4.18
N GLU A 234 -22.62 3.69 5.49
CA GLU A 234 -22.31 4.71 6.50
C GLU A 234 -20.91 5.29 6.27
N TYR A 235 -19.90 4.43 6.13
CA TYR A 235 -18.51 4.84 6.03
C TYR A 235 -18.16 5.44 4.67
N VAL A 236 -18.73 4.96 3.56
CA VAL A 236 -18.51 5.62 2.25
C VAL A 236 -19.11 7.03 2.25
N LYS A 237 -20.24 7.26 2.93
CA LYS A 237 -20.82 8.60 3.07
C LYS A 237 -19.89 9.54 3.85
N LYS A 238 -19.25 9.05 4.92
CA LYS A 238 -18.22 9.81 5.65
C LYS A 238 -17.00 10.10 4.75
N ALA A 239 -16.54 9.10 3.98
CA ALA A 239 -15.42 9.27 3.05
C ALA A 239 -15.71 10.31 1.96
N ARG A 240 -16.92 10.27 1.38
CA ARG A 240 -17.41 11.21 0.36
C ARG A 240 -17.44 12.67 0.83
N ALA A 241 -17.51 12.93 2.14
CA ALA A 241 -17.39 14.31 2.65
C ALA A 241 -15.99 14.91 2.41
N PHE A 242 -14.98 14.08 2.21
CA PHE A 242 -13.60 14.50 1.91
C PHE A 242 -13.22 14.33 0.43
N ILE A 243 -13.89 13.42 -0.28
CA ILE A 243 -13.52 12.96 -1.61
C ILE A 243 -14.44 13.62 -2.65
N ASP A 244 -13.83 14.31 -3.62
CA ASP A 244 -14.50 15.21 -4.56
C ASP A 244 -14.99 14.53 -5.86
N SER A 245 -14.70 13.25 -6.06
CA SER A 245 -15.02 12.54 -7.30
C SER A 245 -15.32 11.06 -7.09
N ASP A 246 -16.30 10.56 -7.83
CA ASP A 246 -16.75 9.16 -7.78
C ASP A 246 -15.70 8.18 -8.28
N ILE A 247 -14.82 8.59 -9.20
CA ILE A 247 -13.71 7.74 -9.67
C ILE A 247 -12.77 7.35 -8.51
N ARG A 248 -12.64 8.20 -7.49
CA ARG A 248 -11.82 7.90 -6.30
C ARG A 248 -12.49 6.92 -5.34
N LEU A 249 -13.75 6.58 -5.58
CA LEU A 249 -14.53 5.60 -4.83
C LEU A 249 -14.78 4.33 -5.66
N THR A 250 -14.10 4.16 -6.79
CA THR A 250 -14.33 3.07 -7.74
C THR A 250 -14.21 1.70 -7.09
N GLU A 251 -13.11 1.40 -6.38
CA GLU A 251 -12.96 0.08 -5.71
C GLU A 251 -14.10 -0.17 -4.72
N PHE A 252 -14.53 0.85 -3.94
CA PHE A 252 -15.69 0.69 -3.07
C PHE A 252 -16.94 0.29 -3.86
N TYR A 253 -17.30 1.01 -4.92
CA TYR A 253 -18.54 0.72 -5.66
C TYR A 253 -18.47 -0.61 -6.42
N VAL A 254 -17.31 -0.97 -6.96
CA VAL A 254 -17.07 -2.28 -7.58
C VAL A 254 -17.28 -3.40 -6.57
N THR A 255 -16.54 -3.36 -5.45
CA THR A 255 -16.68 -4.33 -4.35
C THR A 255 -18.13 -4.36 -3.86
N TYR A 256 -18.71 -3.21 -3.52
CA TYR A 256 -20.03 -3.13 -2.92
C TYR A 256 -21.13 -3.73 -3.81
N TYR A 257 -21.16 -3.39 -5.11
CA TYR A 257 -22.20 -3.92 -6.00
C TYR A 257 -22.01 -5.39 -6.34
N ILE A 258 -20.77 -5.87 -6.48
CA ILE A 258 -20.49 -7.30 -6.69
C ILE A 258 -20.92 -8.12 -5.48
N GLU A 259 -20.45 -7.75 -4.28
CA GLU A 259 -20.73 -8.51 -3.06
C GLU A 259 -22.22 -8.51 -2.70
N LYS A 260 -22.96 -7.48 -3.13
CA LYS A 260 -24.41 -7.39 -2.95
C LYS A 260 -25.22 -8.04 -4.07
N GLY A 261 -24.58 -8.43 -5.18
CA GLY A 261 -25.23 -9.00 -6.36
C GLY A 261 -25.99 -7.98 -7.23
N GLU A 262 -25.72 -6.68 -7.08
CA GLU A 262 -26.39 -5.60 -7.82
C GLU A 262 -25.63 -5.26 -9.13
N LEU A 263 -25.42 -6.26 -9.99
CA LEU A 263 -24.56 -6.13 -11.18
C LEU A 263 -25.02 -5.06 -12.18
N ASP A 264 -26.33 -4.83 -12.31
CA ASP A 264 -26.87 -3.77 -13.17
C ASP A 264 -26.45 -2.37 -12.67
N LYS A 265 -26.32 -2.20 -11.36
CA LYS A 265 -25.83 -0.94 -10.78
C LYS A 265 -24.32 -0.81 -10.93
N LEU A 266 -23.57 -1.92 -10.88
CA LEU A 266 -22.15 -1.89 -11.22
C LEU A 266 -21.97 -1.46 -12.68
N ASP A 267 -22.73 -2.05 -13.60
CA ASP A 267 -22.67 -1.70 -15.01
C ASP A 267 -22.98 -0.21 -15.22
N ALA A 268 -24.07 0.29 -14.63
CA ALA A 268 -24.37 1.73 -14.67
C ALA A 268 -23.29 2.60 -14.00
N PHE A 269 -22.66 2.13 -12.92
CA PHE A 269 -21.57 2.86 -12.27
C PHE A 269 -20.37 2.98 -13.20
N ILE A 270 -19.96 1.88 -13.83
CA ILE A 270 -18.88 1.92 -14.81
C ILE A 270 -19.28 2.93 -15.91
N GLU A 271 -20.58 2.99 -16.33
CA GLU A 271 -21.15 3.76 -17.50
C GLU A 271 -20.91 5.23 -17.32
N ASN A 272 -21.16 5.66 -16.09
CA ASN A 272 -21.12 7.05 -15.73
C ASN A 272 -19.75 7.49 -15.21
N ASN A 273 -18.88 6.57 -14.79
CA ASN A 273 -17.69 6.93 -14.01
C ASN A 273 -16.36 6.40 -14.52
N ILE A 274 -16.32 5.32 -15.32
CA ILE A 274 -15.07 4.77 -15.87
C ILE A 274 -14.96 5.06 -17.36
N TRP A 275 -15.98 4.71 -18.15
CA TRP A 275 -15.93 4.92 -19.59
C TRP A 275 -15.84 6.40 -19.96
N GLY A 276 -15.05 6.70 -21.00
CA GLY A 276 -14.81 8.07 -21.47
C GLY A 276 -13.79 8.87 -20.65
N ASN A 277 -13.25 8.31 -19.56
CA ASN A 277 -12.05 8.88 -18.94
C ASN A 277 -10.81 8.62 -19.80
N ARG A 278 -9.79 9.46 -19.62
CA ARG A 278 -8.50 9.32 -20.30
C ARG A 278 -7.86 7.94 -20.10
N ASP A 279 -8.01 7.39 -18.90
CA ASP A 279 -7.40 6.13 -18.48
C ASP A 279 -8.49 5.04 -18.31
N GLU A 280 -9.48 4.99 -19.22
CA GLU A 280 -10.65 4.08 -19.06
C GLU A 280 -10.25 2.60 -19.00
N VAL A 281 -9.33 2.16 -19.86
CA VAL A 281 -8.84 0.77 -19.92
C VAL A 281 -8.10 0.41 -18.64
N ASP A 282 -7.12 1.22 -18.24
CA ASP A 282 -6.32 0.99 -17.02
C ASP A 282 -7.19 0.94 -15.76
N ASN A 283 -8.12 1.89 -15.60
CA ASN A 283 -9.02 1.91 -14.44
C ASN A 283 -9.95 0.70 -14.42
N TYR A 284 -10.46 0.28 -15.58
CA TYR A 284 -11.33 -0.89 -15.65
C TYR A 284 -10.56 -2.18 -15.32
N ILE A 285 -9.36 -2.36 -15.87
CA ILE A 285 -8.50 -3.51 -15.55
C ILE A 285 -8.18 -3.51 -14.05
N PHE A 286 -7.72 -2.38 -13.52
CA PHE A 286 -7.25 -2.28 -12.14
C PHE A 286 -8.36 -2.46 -11.11
N TYR A 287 -9.54 -1.87 -11.32
CA TYR A 287 -10.63 -1.92 -10.34
C TYR A 287 -11.64 -3.03 -10.59
N VAL A 288 -12.06 -3.26 -11.84
CA VAL A 288 -13.12 -4.22 -12.18
C VAL A 288 -12.54 -5.61 -12.40
N LEU A 289 -11.67 -5.78 -13.41
CA LEU A 289 -11.17 -7.11 -13.77
C LEU A 289 -10.34 -7.72 -12.65
N ARG A 290 -9.42 -6.95 -12.05
CA ARG A 290 -8.61 -7.46 -10.94
C ARG A 290 -9.45 -7.96 -9.76
N TYR A 291 -10.52 -7.26 -9.42
CA TYR A 291 -11.42 -7.69 -8.34
C TYR A 291 -12.13 -8.99 -8.72
N VAL A 292 -12.74 -9.00 -9.90
CA VAL A 292 -13.51 -10.14 -10.42
C VAL A 292 -12.63 -11.39 -10.59
N MET A 293 -11.44 -11.27 -11.15
CA MET A 293 -10.49 -12.39 -11.33
C MET A 293 -9.98 -12.96 -10.01
N LYS A 294 -9.87 -12.13 -8.96
CA LYS A 294 -9.36 -12.56 -7.65
C LYS A 294 -10.45 -13.16 -6.77
N HIS A 295 -11.70 -12.69 -6.90
CA HIS A 295 -12.76 -12.98 -5.93
C HIS A 295 -14.01 -13.64 -6.54
N HIS A 296 -14.27 -13.45 -7.83
CA HIS A 296 -15.52 -13.83 -8.51
C HIS A 296 -15.29 -14.34 -9.94
N ASN A 297 -14.57 -15.47 -10.06
CA ASN A 297 -14.17 -16.05 -11.34
C ASN A 297 -15.36 -16.29 -12.29
N GLU A 298 -16.57 -16.51 -11.76
CA GLU A 298 -17.81 -16.66 -12.52
C GLU A 298 -18.23 -15.40 -13.31
N LEU A 299 -17.76 -14.22 -12.88
CA LEU A 299 -18.05 -12.94 -13.52
C LEU A 299 -16.98 -12.54 -14.54
N VAL A 300 -15.85 -13.26 -14.62
CA VAL A 300 -14.72 -12.91 -15.49
C VAL A 300 -15.14 -12.83 -16.97
N PRO A 301 -15.85 -13.83 -17.56
CA PRO A 301 -16.26 -13.74 -18.95
C PRO A 301 -17.17 -12.53 -19.23
N ARG A 302 -18.06 -12.17 -18.29
CA ARG A 302 -18.97 -11.01 -18.44
C ARG A 302 -18.17 -9.70 -18.55
N TYR A 303 -17.23 -9.49 -17.64
CA TYR A 303 -16.51 -8.22 -17.57
C TYR A 303 -15.35 -8.14 -18.57
N LEU A 304 -14.75 -9.26 -18.98
CA LEU A 304 -13.87 -9.30 -20.15
C LEU A 304 -14.65 -8.97 -21.44
N ALA A 305 -15.82 -9.58 -21.63
CA ALA A 305 -16.65 -9.31 -22.81
C ALA A 305 -16.98 -7.82 -22.98
N LYS A 306 -17.33 -7.16 -21.87
CA LYS A 306 -17.64 -5.72 -21.86
C LYS A 306 -16.48 -4.86 -22.34
N ILE A 307 -15.26 -5.07 -21.84
CA ILE A 307 -14.12 -4.23 -22.22
C ILE A 307 -13.58 -4.58 -23.61
N MET A 308 -13.53 -5.87 -23.96
CA MET A 308 -13.09 -6.31 -25.30
C MET A 308 -14.05 -5.83 -26.39
N ALA A 309 -15.36 -5.86 -26.17
CA ALA A 309 -16.33 -5.31 -27.12
C ALA A 309 -16.25 -3.77 -27.23
N ARG A 310 -15.82 -3.09 -26.15
CA ARG A 310 -15.63 -1.64 -26.12
C ARG A 310 -14.37 -1.20 -26.89
N HIS A 311 -13.33 -2.03 -26.86
CA HIS A 311 -12.02 -1.83 -27.50
C HIS A 311 -11.68 -3.02 -28.41
N PRO A 312 -12.43 -3.21 -29.52
CA PRO A 312 -12.29 -4.39 -30.37
C PRO A 312 -10.96 -4.45 -31.13
N ASP A 313 -10.20 -3.35 -31.15
CA ASP A 313 -8.91 -3.20 -31.80
C ASP A 313 -7.71 -3.37 -30.84
N ASP A 314 -7.95 -3.68 -29.57
CA ASP A 314 -6.93 -3.83 -28.53
C ASP A 314 -6.62 -5.31 -28.21
N PRO A 315 -5.60 -5.92 -28.83
CA PRO A 315 -5.24 -7.31 -28.59
C PRO A 315 -4.68 -7.58 -27.19
N GLU A 316 -4.25 -6.55 -26.43
CA GLU A 316 -3.75 -6.73 -25.06
C GLU A 316 -4.87 -7.23 -24.13
N LEU A 317 -6.10 -6.77 -24.34
CA LEU A 317 -7.28 -7.28 -23.62
C LEU A 317 -7.56 -8.76 -23.93
N GLY A 318 -7.30 -9.18 -25.17
CA GLY A 318 -7.34 -10.58 -25.55
C GLY A 318 -6.23 -11.40 -24.88
N ALA A 319 -5.02 -10.86 -24.77
CA ALA A 319 -3.91 -11.50 -24.08
C ALA A 319 -4.22 -11.72 -22.59
N ILE A 320 -4.81 -10.72 -21.92
CA ILE A 320 -5.28 -10.85 -20.52
C ILE A 320 -6.31 -11.99 -20.39
N ALA A 321 -7.24 -12.12 -21.35
CA ALA A 321 -8.24 -13.19 -21.33
C ALA A 321 -7.59 -14.58 -21.48
N LEU A 322 -6.65 -14.73 -22.41
CA LEU A 322 -5.92 -15.98 -22.64
C LEU A 322 -5.03 -16.36 -21.46
N ASP A 323 -4.27 -15.41 -20.91
CA ASP A 323 -3.43 -15.63 -19.71
C ASP A 323 -4.26 -16.09 -18.52
N TYR A 324 -5.39 -15.43 -18.26
CA TYR A 324 -6.33 -15.87 -17.22
C TYR A 324 -6.87 -17.28 -17.50
N GLY A 325 -7.23 -17.57 -18.75
CA GLY A 325 -7.72 -18.89 -19.17
C GLY A 325 -6.70 -20.01 -18.92
N ASP A 326 -5.43 -19.76 -19.23
CA ASP A 326 -4.33 -20.71 -18.99
C ASP A 326 -4.04 -20.87 -17.50
N HIS A 327 -3.78 -19.76 -16.81
CA HIS A 327 -3.38 -19.75 -15.39
C HIS A 327 -4.42 -20.41 -14.48
N TYR A 328 -5.72 -20.13 -14.72
CA TYR A 328 -6.81 -20.65 -13.90
C TYR A 328 -7.49 -21.90 -14.49
N LYS A 329 -6.95 -22.45 -15.59
CA LYS A 329 -7.50 -23.62 -16.30
C LYS A 329 -8.97 -23.43 -16.73
N GLN A 330 -9.30 -22.23 -17.19
CA GLN A 330 -10.62 -21.81 -17.65
C GLN A 330 -10.68 -21.57 -19.17
N MET A 331 -9.73 -22.11 -19.95
CA MET A 331 -9.66 -21.92 -21.40
C MET A 331 -10.99 -22.16 -22.14
N SER A 332 -11.78 -23.19 -21.78
CA SER A 332 -13.07 -23.42 -22.44
C SER A 332 -14.07 -22.26 -22.29
N GLN A 333 -14.00 -21.50 -21.19
CA GLN A 333 -14.83 -20.30 -21.01
C GLN A 333 -14.30 -19.13 -21.82
N ILE A 334 -12.97 -19.03 -21.95
CA ILE A 334 -12.30 -17.99 -22.74
C ILE A 334 -12.50 -18.23 -24.25
N ASP A 335 -12.43 -19.48 -24.71
CA ASP A 335 -12.74 -19.85 -26.09
C ASP A 335 -14.18 -19.46 -26.43
N ALA A 336 -15.14 -19.78 -25.55
CA ALA A 336 -16.54 -19.39 -25.72
C ALA A 336 -16.74 -17.86 -25.70
N LEU A 337 -15.93 -17.13 -24.93
CA LEU A 337 -15.91 -15.67 -24.92
C LEU A 337 -15.45 -15.13 -26.29
N PHE A 338 -14.32 -15.60 -26.83
CA PHE A 338 -13.85 -15.21 -28.16
C PHE A 338 -14.87 -15.55 -29.25
N ASP A 339 -15.47 -16.74 -29.20
CA ASP A 339 -16.53 -17.14 -30.12
C ASP A 339 -17.74 -16.19 -30.07
N SER A 340 -18.11 -15.72 -28.87
CA SER A 340 -19.22 -14.79 -28.69
C SER A 340 -18.95 -13.37 -29.21
N LEU A 341 -17.66 -13.01 -29.37
CA LEU A 341 -17.22 -11.68 -29.80
C LEU A 341 -16.60 -11.67 -31.21
N LYS A 342 -16.60 -12.81 -31.92
CA LYS A 342 -15.91 -12.97 -33.22
C LYS A 342 -16.34 -11.97 -34.30
N ASP A 343 -17.57 -11.47 -34.23
CA ASP A 343 -18.13 -10.50 -35.20
C ASP A 343 -17.86 -9.04 -34.76
N ILE A 344 -17.23 -8.84 -33.59
CA ILE A 344 -16.93 -7.55 -32.96
C ILE A 344 -15.43 -7.29 -32.94
N LEU A 345 -14.61 -8.28 -32.55
CA LEU A 345 -13.15 -8.14 -32.42
C LEU A 345 -12.47 -8.01 -33.78
N LEU A 346 -11.40 -7.21 -33.82
CA LEU A 346 -10.55 -7.00 -35.00
C LEU A 346 -9.25 -7.83 -34.96
N TYR A 347 -9.19 -8.81 -34.05
CA TYR A 347 -8.08 -9.74 -33.84
C TYR A 347 -8.64 -11.12 -33.44
N THR A 348 -7.86 -12.17 -33.67
CA THR A 348 -8.16 -13.54 -33.20
C THR A 348 -7.14 -13.99 -32.15
N PRO A 349 -7.41 -15.08 -31.40
CA PRO A 349 -6.39 -15.67 -30.52
C PRO A 349 -5.07 -15.97 -31.24
N GLU A 350 -5.12 -16.39 -32.51
CA GLU A 350 -3.94 -16.65 -33.35
C GLU A 350 -3.05 -15.43 -33.58
N ASP A 351 -3.64 -14.23 -33.61
CA ASP A 351 -2.88 -12.98 -33.75
C ASP A 351 -2.09 -12.63 -32.48
N ILE A 352 -2.49 -13.17 -31.32
CA ILE A 352 -1.92 -12.86 -30.00
C ILE A 352 -0.84 -13.87 -29.58
N TYR A 353 -1.01 -15.16 -29.88
CA TYR A 353 -0.06 -16.19 -29.44
C TYR A 353 1.43 -15.90 -29.72
N PRO A 354 1.83 -15.27 -30.85
CA PRO A 354 3.23 -14.92 -31.09
C PRO A 354 3.82 -13.97 -30.04
N SER A 355 3.07 -12.97 -29.58
CA SER A 355 3.57 -12.00 -28.59
C SER A 355 3.70 -12.63 -27.20
N ILE A 356 2.75 -13.49 -26.81
CA ILE A 356 2.81 -14.25 -25.55
C ILE A 356 4.02 -15.21 -25.55
N GLN A 357 4.28 -15.89 -26.67
CA GLN A 357 5.43 -16.79 -26.78
C GLN A 357 6.79 -16.07 -26.73
N GLU A 358 6.87 -14.86 -27.28
CA GLU A 358 8.08 -14.03 -27.21
C GLU A 358 8.36 -13.51 -25.79
N GLU A 359 7.31 -13.15 -25.03
CA GLU A 359 7.42 -12.78 -23.62
C GLU A 359 7.77 -13.96 -22.72
N MET A 360 7.14 -15.12 -22.92
CA MET A 360 7.45 -16.35 -22.16
C MET A 360 8.84 -16.91 -22.48
N GLY A 361 9.29 -16.81 -23.74
CA GLY A 361 10.64 -17.22 -24.16
C GLY A 361 11.76 -16.37 -23.55
N ASN A 362 11.47 -15.11 -23.21
CA ASN A 362 12.41 -14.20 -22.54
C ASN A 362 12.43 -14.35 -21.00
N GLN A 363 11.47 -15.06 -20.40
CA GLN A 363 11.46 -15.34 -18.95
C GLN A 363 12.23 -16.62 -18.56
N SER A 364 12.74 -17.37 -19.53
CA SER A 364 13.53 -18.58 -19.31
C SER A 364 15.03 -18.38 -19.62
N TYR A 365 15.74 -17.57 -18.82
CA TYR A 365 17.21 -17.58 -18.71
C TYR A 365 17.73 -17.15 -17.34
#